data_AF-A0A8C5S7D8-F1
#
_entry.id   AF-A0A8C5S7D8-F1
#
_cell.length_a   1.000
_cell.length_b   1.000
_cell.length_c   1.000
_cell.angle_alpha   90.00
_cell.angle_beta   90.00
_cell.angle_gamma   90.00
#
_symmetry.space_group_name_H-M   'P 1'
#
loop_
_entity.id
_entity.type
_entity.pdbx_description
1 polymer ?
#
loop_
_entity_poly.entity_id
_entity_poly.type
_entity_poly.pdbx_seq_one_letter_code
_entity_poly.pdbx_strand_id
1 'polypeptide(L)'
;MPLKTFIHFTILPEIINWTQAFLNVSEGGNPFLFRQMLENFKLKAIQDINNLKRFIRQAEMSHYALFKCYLFLKNSGSGDVLLKIVKVEYAEMQEARNVISVLEEFMRDQLGA
;
A
#
# COMPACT_ATOMS: atom_id res chain seq x y z
N MET A 1 20.49 2.38 -7.50
CA MET A 1 19.78 3.62 -7.15
C MET A 1 19.35 3.52 -5.70
N PRO A 2 19.69 4.47 -4.81
CA PRO A 2 19.47 4.30 -3.38
C PRO A 2 17.97 4.44 -3.04
N LEU A 3 17.45 3.54 -2.18
CA LEU A 3 16.04 3.48 -1.74
C LEU A 3 15.51 4.84 -1.23
N LYS A 4 16.37 5.68 -0.63
CA LYS A 4 16.01 7.02 -0.15
C LYS A 4 15.51 7.95 -1.27
N THR A 5 16.02 7.83 -2.49
CA THR A 5 15.59 8.66 -3.63
C THR A 5 14.22 8.23 -4.15
N PHE A 6 13.86 6.95 -4.02
CA PHE A 6 12.58 6.41 -4.49
C PHE A 6 11.43 6.77 -3.56
N ILE A 7 11.62 6.63 -2.24
CA ILE A 7 10.64 7.02 -1.22
C ILE A 7 10.36 8.53 -1.27
N HIS A 8 11.40 9.34 -1.48
CA HIS A 8 11.29 10.79 -1.66
C HIS A 8 10.57 11.20 -2.97
N PHE A 9 10.58 10.37 -4.01
CA PHE A 9 9.91 10.67 -5.28
C PHE A 9 8.44 10.19 -5.33
N THR A 10 8.06 9.16 -4.56
CA THR A 10 6.73 8.55 -4.64
C THR A 10 5.80 8.94 -3.48
N ILE A 11 6.32 9.01 -2.26
CA ILE A 11 5.50 9.25 -1.05
C ILE A 11 5.46 10.74 -0.68
N LEU A 12 6.57 11.46 -0.92
CA LEU A 12 6.67 12.90 -0.63
C LEU A 12 5.61 13.74 -1.38
N PRO A 13 5.32 13.50 -2.68
CA PRO A 13 4.27 14.24 -3.38
C PRO A 13 2.88 13.98 -2.79
N GLU A 14 2.59 12.75 -2.36
CA GLU A 14 1.31 12.45 -1.71
C GLU A 14 1.22 13.14 -0.35
N ILE A 15 2.21 13.02 0.53
CA ILE A 15 2.20 13.70 1.84
C ILE A 15 2.17 15.23 1.69
N ILE A 16 2.88 15.80 0.72
CA ILE A 16 2.85 17.25 0.44
C ILE A 16 1.48 17.68 -0.06
N ASN A 17 0.87 16.95 -0.99
CA ASN A 17 -0.50 17.24 -1.47
C ASN A 17 -1.51 17.17 -0.33
N TRP A 18 -1.35 16.24 0.61
CA TRP A 18 -2.21 16.10 1.77
C TRP A 18 -2.03 17.24 2.75
N THR A 19 -0.78 17.56 3.08
CA THR A 19 -0.45 18.63 4.01
C THR A 19 -0.92 19.96 3.45
N GLN A 20 -0.72 20.22 2.16
CA GLN A 20 -1.25 21.40 1.49
C GLN A 20 -2.78 21.43 1.45
N ALA A 21 -3.45 20.32 1.15
CA ALA A 21 -4.91 20.29 1.17
C ALA A 21 -5.50 20.52 2.57
N PHE A 22 -4.85 19.98 3.61
CA PHE A 22 -5.24 20.20 5.00
C PHE A 22 -5.01 21.66 5.45
N LEU A 23 -3.87 22.24 5.06
CA LEU A 23 -3.55 23.65 5.32
C LEU A 23 -4.51 24.59 4.57
N ASN A 24 -4.84 24.29 3.32
CA ASN A 24 -5.80 25.04 2.53
C ASN A 24 -7.22 24.98 3.15
N VAL A 25 -7.59 23.89 3.81
CA VAL A 25 -8.86 23.79 4.58
C VAL A 25 -8.84 24.69 5.80
N SER A 26 -7.72 24.80 6.52
CA SER A 26 -7.61 25.65 7.71
C SER A 26 -7.66 27.16 7.43
N GLU A 27 -7.30 27.61 6.21
CA GLU A 27 -7.32 29.03 5.84
C GLU A 27 -8.59 29.48 5.09
N GLY A 28 -9.60 28.61 4.96
CA GLY A 28 -10.87 28.93 4.28
C GLY A 28 -11.29 27.92 3.20
N GLY A 29 -10.66 26.75 3.13
CA GLY A 29 -10.91 25.74 2.12
C GLY A 29 -12.27 25.07 2.27
N ASN A 30 -12.91 24.82 1.12
CA ASN A 30 -14.24 24.25 1.03
C ASN A 30 -14.29 22.85 1.70
N PRO A 31 -15.11 22.64 2.76
CA PRO A 31 -15.28 21.34 3.41
C PRO A 31 -15.67 20.20 2.44
N PHE A 32 -16.29 20.53 1.31
CA PHE A 32 -16.58 19.58 0.24
C PHE A 32 -15.31 18.98 -0.37
N LEU A 33 -14.24 19.76 -0.58
CA LEU A 33 -12.97 19.28 -1.14
C LEU A 33 -12.28 18.32 -0.16
N PHE A 34 -12.34 18.61 1.13
CA PHE A 34 -11.85 17.71 2.17
C PHE A 34 -12.62 16.39 2.16
N ARG A 35 -13.95 16.44 2.14
CA ARG A 35 -14.79 15.25 2.03
C ARG A 35 -14.48 14.44 0.77
N GLN A 36 -14.35 15.10 -0.39
CA GLN A 36 -14.03 14.44 -1.65
C GLN A 36 -12.65 13.76 -1.60
N MET A 37 -11.67 14.40 -0.98
CA MET A 37 -10.35 13.81 -0.75
C MET A 37 -10.44 12.56 0.13
N LEU A 38 -11.17 12.61 1.24
CA LEU A 38 -11.38 11.44 2.11
C LEU A 38 -12.08 10.29 1.38
N GLU A 39 -13.11 10.57 0.59
CA GLU A 39 -13.81 9.56 -0.21
C GLU A 39 -12.89 8.93 -1.26
N ASN A 40 -12.09 9.74 -1.96
CA ASN A 40 -11.10 9.24 -2.93
C ASN A 40 -10.04 8.36 -2.26
N PHE A 41 -9.59 8.74 -1.06
CA PHE A 41 -8.65 7.93 -0.28
C PHE A 41 -9.27 6.59 0.12
N LYS A 42 -10.49 6.62 0.63
CA LYS A 42 -11.24 5.41 0.99
C LYS A 42 -11.38 4.48 -0.23
N LEU A 43 -11.75 5.03 -1.39
CA LEU A 43 -11.84 4.26 -2.63
C LEU A 43 -10.50 3.66 -3.04
N LYS A 44 -9.40 4.43 -2.96
CA LYS A 44 -8.05 3.95 -3.27
C LYS A 44 -7.64 2.81 -2.32
N ALA A 45 -7.86 2.96 -1.01
CA ALA A 45 -7.56 1.93 -0.03
C ALA A 45 -8.34 0.63 -0.30
N ILE A 46 -9.64 0.74 -0.61
CA ILE A 46 -10.48 -0.42 -0.99
C ILE A 46 -9.93 -1.09 -2.26
N GLN A 47 -9.57 -0.30 -3.27
CA GLN A 47 -9.03 -0.81 -4.52
C GLN A 47 -7.68 -1.53 -4.31
N ASP A 48 -6.80 -0.95 -3.50
CA ASP A 48 -5.49 -1.51 -3.20
C ASP A 48 -5.59 -2.83 -2.44
N ILE A 49 -6.49 -2.92 -1.46
CA ILE A 49 -6.80 -4.17 -0.75
C ILE A 49 -7.33 -5.23 -1.72
N ASN A 50 -8.27 -4.88 -2.59
CA ASN A 50 -8.85 -5.82 -3.55
C ASN A 50 -7.81 -6.31 -4.57
N ASN A 51 -6.94 -5.42 -5.05
CA ASN A 51 -5.83 -5.77 -5.92
C ASN A 51 -4.86 -6.72 -5.21
N LEU A 52 -4.50 -6.43 -3.96
CA LEU A 52 -3.61 -7.28 -3.16
C LEU A 52 -4.19 -8.69 -2.99
N LYS A 53 -5.48 -8.81 -2.66
CA LYS A 53 -6.16 -10.12 -2.56
C LYS A 53 -6.07 -10.92 -3.86
N ARG A 54 -6.25 -10.26 -5.00
CA ARG A 54 -6.12 -10.89 -6.32
C ARG A 54 -4.67 -11.31 -6.60
N PHE A 55 -3.69 -10.50 -6.21
CA PHE A 55 -2.28 -10.84 -6.37
C PHE A 55 -1.86 -12.02 -5.48
N ILE A 56 -2.32 -12.08 -4.23
CA ILE A 56 -2.03 -13.19 -3.31
C ILE A 56 -2.51 -14.52 -3.91
N ARG A 57 -3.77 -14.58 -4.37
CA ARG A 57 -4.29 -15.78 -5.05
C ARG A 57 -3.48 -16.19 -6.28
N GLN A 58 -2.97 -15.23 -7.06
CA GLN A 58 -2.13 -15.53 -8.21
C GLN A 58 -0.72 -15.99 -7.79
N ALA A 59 -0.19 -15.43 -6.70
CA ALA A 59 1.13 -15.75 -6.16
C ALA A 59 1.21 -17.17 -5.61
N GLU A 60 0.08 -17.75 -5.18
CA GLU A 60 -0.03 -19.18 -4.84
C GLU A 60 0.34 -20.09 -6.03
N MET A 61 0.10 -19.64 -7.27
CA MET A 61 0.28 -20.44 -8.48
C MET A 61 1.49 -20.01 -9.33
N SER A 62 2.15 -18.90 -9.01
CA SER A 62 3.23 -18.35 -9.84
C SER A 62 4.21 -17.46 -9.08
N HIS A 63 5.50 -17.82 -9.13
CA HIS A 63 6.58 -16.97 -8.60
C HIS A 63 6.65 -15.59 -9.27
N TYR A 64 6.26 -15.47 -10.54
CA TYR A 64 6.18 -14.18 -11.22
C TYR A 64 5.04 -13.31 -10.65
N ALA A 65 3.91 -13.92 -10.29
CA ALA A 65 2.83 -13.22 -9.62
C ALA A 65 3.22 -12.78 -8.20
N LEU A 66 3.99 -13.60 -7.47
CA LEU A 66 4.57 -13.23 -6.18
C LEU A 66 5.46 -11.99 -6.30
N PHE A 67 6.33 -11.93 -7.31
CA PHE A 67 7.17 -10.77 -7.57
C PHE A 67 6.35 -9.50 -7.90
N LYS A 68 5.30 -9.63 -8.72
CA LYS A 68 4.37 -8.51 -9.01
C LYS A 68 3.65 -8.03 -7.75
N CYS A 69 3.26 -8.96 -6.87
CA CYS A 69 2.65 -8.65 -5.58
C CYS A 69 3.61 -7.82 -4.70
N TYR A 70 4.88 -8.25 -4.62
CA TYR A 70 5.92 -7.50 -3.93
C TYR A 70 6.13 -6.10 -4.51
N LEU A 71 6.22 -5.96 -5.84
CA LEU A 71 6.34 -4.62 -6.47
C LEU A 71 5.14 -3.73 -6.16
N PHE A 72 3.94 -4.29 -6.18
CA PHE A 72 2.73 -3.57 -5.83
C PHE A 72 2.80 -3.04 -4.40
N LEU A 73 3.15 -3.89 -3.44
CA LEU A 73 3.32 -3.50 -2.02
C LEU A 73 4.40 -2.43 -1.83
N LYS A 74 5.50 -2.51 -2.59
CA LYS A 74 6.58 -1.53 -2.55
C LYS A 74 6.15 -0.16 -3.10
N ASN A 75 5.34 -0.17 -4.16
CA ASN A 75 4.92 1.05 -4.86
C ASN A 75 3.62 1.66 -4.33
N SER A 76 2.87 0.96 -3.47
CA SER A 76 1.58 1.43 -2.95
C SER A 76 1.69 2.50 -1.87
N GLY A 77 2.90 2.77 -1.35
CA GLY A 77 3.14 3.71 -0.25
C GLY A 77 2.55 3.28 1.10
N SER A 78 1.80 2.18 1.15
CA SER A 78 1.03 1.67 2.29
C SER A 78 1.14 0.14 2.44
N GLY A 79 2.20 -0.45 1.87
CA GLY A 79 2.36 -1.90 1.76
C GLY A 79 2.37 -2.63 3.11
N ASP A 80 2.90 -2.01 4.16
CA ASP A 80 2.91 -2.51 5.54
C ASP A 80 1.50 -2.62 6.13
N VAL A 81 0.68 -1.58 5.96
CA VAL A 81 -0.72 -1.56 6.40
C VAL A 81 -1.53 -2.60 5.62
N LEU A 82 -1.35 -2.64 4.29
CA LEU A 82 -2.04 -3.59 3.43
C LEU A 82 -1.69 -5.04 3.80
N LEU A 83 -0.41 -5.35 4.05
CA LEU A 83 0.04 -6.67 4.51
C LEU A 83 -0.59 -7.07 5.84
N LYS A 84 -0.65 -6.15 6.81
CA LYS A 84 -1.26 -6.40 8.11
C LYS A 84 -2.76 -6.73 7.98
N ILE A 85 -3.48 -6.03 7.11
CA ILE A 85 -4.90 -6.27 6.85
C ILE A 85 -5.12 -7.67 6.28
N VAL A 86 -4.41 -8.03 5.20
CA VAL A 86 -4.61 -9.33 4.55
C VAL A 86 -4.13 -10.49 5.42
N LYS A 87 -3.15 -10.29 6.29
CA LYS A 87 -2.71 -11.29 7.27
C LYS A 87 -3.79 -11.64 8.27
N VAL A 88 -4.53 -10.65 8.77
CA VAL A 88 -5.68 -10.88 9.66
C VAL A 88 -6.81 -11.57 8.90
N GLU A 89 -7.08 -11.14 7.66
CA GLU A 89 -8.19 -11.67 6.87
C GLU A 89 -7.96 -13.11 6.40
N TYR A 90 -6.73 -13.45 6.01
CA TYR A 90 -6.35 -14.80 5.54
C TYR A 90 -5.76 -15.68 6.64
N ALA A 91 -5.96 -15.35 7.92
CA ALA A 91 -5.41 -16.09 9.05
C ALA A 91 -5.74 -17.60 9.01
N GLU A 92 -6.89 -17.98 8.45
CA GLU A 92 -7.33 -19.38 8.36
C GLU A 92 -6.88 -20.08 7.07
N MET A 93 -6.46 -19.37 6.02
CA MET A 93 -6.07 -19.95 4.72
C MET A 93 -4.56 -20.23 4.69
N GLN A 94 -4.16 -21.50 4.66
CA GLN A 94 -2.74 -21.89 4.81
C GLN A 94 -1.88 -21.46 3.61
N GLU A 95 -2.43 -21.55 2.40
CA GLU A 95 -1.76 -21.22 1.14
C GLU A 95 -1.45 -19.72 1.08
N ALA A 96 -2.44 -18.89 1.41
CA ALA A 96 -2.29 -17.44 1.50
C ALA A 96 -1.29 -17.04 2.60
N ARG A 97 -1.24 -17.74 3.73
CA ARG A 97 -0.28 -17.49 4.81
C ARG A 97 1.18 -17.67 4.37
N ASN A 98 1.47 -18.67 3.56
CA ASN A 98 2.83 -18.88 3.04
C ASN A 98 3.26 -17.72 2.15
N VAL A 99 2.38 -17.31 1.22
CA VAL A 99 2.61 -16.16 0.34
C VAL A 99 2.83 -14.89 1.16
N ILE A 100 1.98 -14.62 2.15
CA ILE A 100 2.07 -13.44 3.01
C ILE A 100 3.38 -13.44 3.81
N SER A 101 3.77 -14.58 4.40
CA SER A 101 5.03 -14.69 5.16
C SER A 101 6.25 -14.34 4.31
N VAL A 102 6.31 -14.85 3.08
CA VAL A 102 7.39 -14.56 2.14
C VAL A 102 7.40 -13.08 1.74
N LEU A 103 6.22 -12.49 1.50
CA LEU A 103 6.11 -11.05 1.22
C LEU A 103 6.55 -10.20 2.42
N GLU A 104 6.22 -10.60 3.64
CA GLU A 104 6.67 -9.90 4.86
C GLU A 104 8.20 -9.96 5.00
N GLU A 105 8.83 -11.08 4.66
CA GLU A 105 10.29 -11.23 4.66
C GLU A 105 10.94 -10.29 3.64
N PHE A 106 10.48 -10.31 2.39
CA PHE A 106 11.01 -9.41 1.35
C PHE A 106 10.79 -7.93 1.65
N MET A 107 9.70 -7.58 2.35
CA MET A 107 9.44 -6.21 2.77
C MET A 107 10.31 -5.79 3.97
N ARG A 108 10.68 -6.72 4.86
CA ARG A 108 11.61 -6.46 5.99
C ARG A 108 13.05 -6.28 5.52
N ASP A 109 13.52 -7.10 4.59
CA ASP A 109 14.92 -7.07 4.13
C ASP A 109 15.31 -5.75 3.45
N GLN A 110 14.34 -4.97 2.96
CA GLN A 110 14.59 -3.64 2.41
C GLN A 110 14.87 -2.56 3.47
N LEU A 111 14.54 -2.80 4.75
CA LEU A 111 14.88 -1.89 5.86
C LEU A 111 16.27 -2.16 6.45
N GLY A 112 16.92 -3.26 6.06
CA GLY A 112 18.21 -3.71 6.58
C GLY A 112 19.41 -3.48 5.65
N ALA A 113 19.26 -2.75 4.54
CA ALA A 113 20.33 -2.48 3.56
C ALA A 113 20.50 -0.98 3.26
#